data_AF-I0KHH2-F1
#
_entry.id   AF-I0KHH2-F1
#
_cell.length_a   1.000
_cell.length_b   1.000
_cell.length_c   1.000
_cell.angle_alpha   90.00
_cell.angle_beta   90.00
_cell.angle_gamma   90.00
#
_symmetry.space_group_name_H-M   'P 1'
#
loop_
_entity.id
_entity.type
_entity.pdbx_description
1 polymer ?
#
loop_
_entity_poly.entity_id
_entity_poly.type
_entity_poly.pdbx_seq_one_letter_code
_entity_poly.pdbx_strand_id
1 'polypeptide(L)'
;MMNHTDNDEIRWSDPAWLTYQRMPPDVQVGIDQTIESMFDRYAPVYRQRPVDIVSVGTVSHMHVPDWGMWLRFETEYYEDKDKAYLCIESVDELTLKEFEESVAATRAKSDRIS
;
A
#
# COMPACT_ATOMS: atom_id res chain seq x y z
N MET A 1 -18.80 4.76 -9.96
CA MET A 1 -18.29 4.02 -11.13
C MET A 1 -17.12 3.22 -10.57
N MET A 2 -17.28 1.91 -10.36
CA MET A 2 -16.20 1.05 -9.87
C MET A 2 -16.04 -0.05 -10.90
N ASN A 3 -14.88 -0.11 -11.53
CA ASN A 3 -14.39 -1.26 -12.30
C ASN A 3 -12.99 -0.93 -12.77
N HIS A 4 -11.96 -1.33 -12.01
CA HIS A 4 -10.62 -1.45 -12.56
C HIS A 4 -9.94 -2.68 -11.96
N THR A 5 -9.81 -3.70 -12.84
CA THR A 5 -9.25 -5.06 -12.69
C THR A 5 -10.08 -6.06 -11.85
N ASP A 6 -10.43 -7.19 -12.47
CA ASP A 6 -11.17 -8.37 -11.94
C ASP A 6 -10.39 -9.12 -10.84
N ASN A 7 -9.67 -8.40 -9.97
CA ASN A 7 -9.12 -8.97 -8.76
C ASN A 7 -9.88 -8.37 -7.58
N ASP A 8 -10.93 -9.05 -7.14
CA ASP A 8 -11.73 -8.69 -5.96
C ASP A 8 -10.89 -8.46 -4.68
N GLU A 9 -9.64 -8.92 -4.70
CA GLU A 9 -8.66 -8.81 -3.63
C GLU A 9 -7.99 -7.42 -3.59
N ILE A 10 -7.88 -6.68 -4.70
CA ILE A 10 -7.21 -5.36 -4.72
C ILE A 10 -8.21 -4.29 -5.14
N ARG A 11 -8.41 -3.29 -4.27
CA ARG A 11 -9.34 -2.19 -4.52
C ARG A 11 -8.58 -0.89 -4.60
N TRP A 12 -8.60 -0.27 -5.76
CA TRP A 12 -7.96 1.02 -5.96
C TRP A 12 -8.92 2.16 -5.72
N SER A 13 -8.44 3.21 -5.04
CA SER A 13 -9.07 4.51 -5.13
C SER A 13 -8.84 5.08 -6.54
N ASP A 14 -9.77 5.91 -7.02
CA ASP A 14 -9.63 6.60 -8.31
C ASP A 14 -8.29 7.36 -8.44
N PRO A 15 -7.84 8.18 -7.46
CA PRO A 15 -6.56 8.87 -7.58
C PRO A 15 -5.34 7.94 -7.56
N ALA A 16 -5.37 6.86 -6.78
CA ALA A 16 -4.31 5.86 -6.78
C ALA A 16 -4.19 5.16 -8.13
N TRP A 17 -5.34 4.74 -8.69
CA TRP A 17 -5.40 4.09 -9.99
C TRP A 17 -4.88 4.98 -11.12
N LEU A 18 -5.29 6.26 -11.13
CA LEU A 18 -4.82 7.21 -12.14
C LEU A 18 -3.31 7.44 -12.06
N THR A 19 -2.72 7.41 -10.87
CA THR A 19 -1.27 7.52 -10.70
C THR A 19 -0.57 6.27 -11.21
N TYR A 20 -1.03 5.08 -10.82
CA TYR A 20 -0.53 3.81 -11.32
C TYR A 20 -0.56 3.72 -12.86
N GLN A 21 -1.66 4.09 -13.49
CA GLN A 21 -1.80 4.04 -14.95
C GLN A 21 -0.84 4.97 -15.71
N ARG A 22 -0.34 6.03 -15.07
CA ARG A 22 0.65 6.94 -15.68
C ARG A 22 2.07 6.42 -15.54
N MET A 23 2.30 5.42 -14.68
CA MET A 23 3.62 4.86 -14.47
C MET A 23 4.06 4.06 -15.70
N PRO A 24 5.37 4.02 -15.97
CA PRO A 24 5.94 3.16 -17.00
C PRO A 24 5.64 1.67 -16.73
N PRO A 25 5.54 0.81 -17.77
CA PRO A 25 5.15 -0.59 -17.60
C PRO A 25 6.04 -1.41 -16.65
N ASP A 26 7.34 -1.18 -16.67
CA ASP A 26 8.31 -1.80 -15.75
C ASP A 26 8.09 -1.37 -14.29
N VAL A 27 7.72 -0.10 -14.08
CA VAL A 27 7.33 0.41 -12.76
C VAL A 27 6.00 -0.20 -12.31
N GLN A 28 5.01 -0.33 -13.20
CA GLN A 28 3.75 -1.01 -12.89
C GLN A 28 3.98 -2.45 -12.43
N VAL A 29 4.84 -3.21 -13.10
CA VAL A 29 5.20 -4.57 -12.67
C VAL A 29 5.82 -4.58 -11.26
N GLY A 30 6.69 -3.62 -10.94
CA GLY A 30 7.25 -3.48 -9.59
C GLY A 30 6.20 -3.13 -8.54
N ILE A 31 5.23 -2.27 -8.88
CA ILE A 31 4.08 -1.94 -8.04
C ILE A 31 3.25 -3.20 -7.78
N ASP A 32 2.92 -3.96 -8.82
CA ASP A 32 2.09 -5.17 -8.72
C ASP A 32 2.74 -6.20 -7.78
N GLN A 33 4.04 -6.48 -7.97
CA GLN A 33 4.81 -7.37 -7.10
C GLN A 33 4.87 -6.88 -5.65
N THR A 34 5.00 -5.56 -5.46
CA THR A 34 5.00 -4.96 -4.13
C THR A 34 3.64 -5.17 -3.46
N ILE A 35 2.53 -4.90 -4.17
CA ILE A 35 1.17 -5.09 -3.68
C ILE A 35 0.90 -6.55 -3.32
N GLU A 36 1.29 -7.49 -4.17
CA GLU A 36 1.16 -8.93 -3.85
C GLU A 36 1.87 -9.28 -2.54
N SER A 37 3.11 -8.80 -2.35
CA SER A 37 3.87 -9.03 -1.12
C SER A 37 3.24 -8.40 0.14
N MET A 38 2.40 -7.38 -0.02
CA MET A 38 1.73 -6.73 1.10
C MET A 38 0.71 -7.65 1.79
N PHE A 39 0.05 -8.55 1.05
CA PHE A 39 -0.89 -9.50 1.65
C PHE A 39 -0.21 -10.39 2.68
N ASP A 40 0.92 -10.99 2.31
CA ASP A 40 1.71 -11.84 3.21
C ASP A 40 2.24 -11.06 4.41
N ARG A 41 2.62 -9.80 4.21
CA ARG A 41 3.15 -8.94 5.27
C ARG A 41 2.07 -8.50 6.27
N TYR A 42 0.87 -8.22 5.79
CA TYR A 42 -0.19 -7.63 6.62
C TYR A 42 -1.08 -8.68 7.29
N ALA A 43 -1.24 -9.87 6.71
CA ALA A 43 -1.97 -10.98 7.31
C ALA A 43 -1.59 -11.28 8.79
N PRO A 44 -0.29 -11.44 9.16
CA PRO A 44 0.07 -11.67 10.55
C PRO A 44 -0.22 -10.46 11.46
N VAL A 45 -0.14 -9.23 10.94
CA VAL A 45 -0.45 -8.01 11.70
C VAL A 45 -1.95 -7.91 11.95
N TYR A 46 -2.76 -8.20 10.93
CA TYR A 46 -4.22 -8.24 11.03
C TYR A 46 -4.68 -9.24 12.07
N ARG A 47 -4.10 -10.43 12.14
CA ARG A 47 -4.46 -11.45 13.14
C ARG A 47 -4.11 -11.05 14.58
N GLN A 48 -3.20 -10.10 14.77
CA GLN A 48 -2.78 -9.59 16.08
C GLN A 48 -3.55 -8.33 16.50
N ARG A 49 -4.38 -7.76 15.61
CA ARG A 49 -5.11 -6.53 15.89
C ARG A 49 -6.16 -6.73 16.99
N PRO A 50 -6.52 -5.68 17.74
CA PRO A 50 -7.68 -5.70 18.64
C PRO A 50 -8.99 -6.06 17.89
N VAL A 51 -9.89 -6.78 18.55
CA VAL A 51 -11.12 -7.31 17.92
C VAL A 51 -12.05 -6.21 17.36
N ASP A 52 -11.99 -5.00 17.90
CA ASP A 52 -12.75 -3.83 17.47
C ASP A 52 -12.16 -3.13 16.23
N ILE A 53 -10.93 -3.46 15.85
CA ILE A 53 -10.29 -2.92 14.66
C ILE A 53 -10.71 -3.75 13.44
N VAL A 54 -11.33 -3.10 12.45
CA VAL A 54 -11.86 -3.78 11.26
C VAL A 54 -10.82 -3.95 10.14
N SER A 55 -9.79 -3.09 10.13
CA SER A 55 -8.74 -3.03 9.11
C SER A 55 -7.37 -2.69 9.70
N VAL A 56 -6.30 -3.02 9.00
CA VAL A 56 -4.95 -2.56 9.32
C VAL A 56 -4.49 -1.60 8.24
N GLY A 57 -4.44 -0.32 8.60
CA GLY A 57 -3.87 0.74 7.76
C GLY A 57 -2.34 0.78 7.88
N THR A 58 -1.66 0.97 6.75
CA THR A 58 -0.20 0.90 6.69
C THR A 58 0.34 1.73 5.53
N VAL A 59 1.49 2.36 5.80
CA VAL A 59 2.24 3.14 4.82
C VAL A 59 3.47 2.34 4.42
N SER A 60 3.54 2.00 3.14
CA SER A 60 4.68 1.28 2.53
C SER A 60 5.41 2.17 1.54
N HIS A 61 6.67 1.85 1.29
CA HIS A 61 7.51 2.59 0.38
C HIS A 61 8.23 1.65 -0.59
N MET A 62 8.38 2.08 -1.84
CA MET A 62 9.15 1.39 -2.86
C MET A 62 10.17 2.35 -3.48
N HIS A 63 11.39 1.87 -3.69
CA HIS A 63 12.37 2.55 -4.52
C HIS A 63 12.33 1.99 -5.93
N VAL A 64 12.37 2.86 -6.94
CA VAL A 64 12.47 2.46 -8.35
C VAL A 64 13.78 3.06 -8.90
N PRO A 65 14.90 2.34 -8.75
CA PRO A 65 16.24 2.89 -9.03
C PRO A 65 16.41 3.35 -10.47
N ASP A 66 15.89 2.57 -11.42
CA ASP A 66 16.04 2.83 -12.85
C ASP A 66 15.38 4.15 -13.29
N TRP A 67 14.44 4.64 -12.49
CA TRP A 67 13.74 5.90 -12.69
C TRP A 67 14.10 6.98 -11.67
N GLY A 68 14.97 6.67 -10.69
CA GLY A 68 15.36 7.59 -9.63
C GLY A 68 14.18 8.11 -8.79
N MET A 69 13.09 7.33 -8.69
CA MET A 69 11.86 7.73 -8.00
C MET A 69 11.61 6.89 -6.75
N TRP A 70 10.89 7.49 -5.80
CA TRP A 70 10.39 6.81 -4.61
C TRP A 70 8.86 6.85 -4.64
N LEU A 71 8.22 5.73 -4.35
CA LEU A 71 6.78 5.66 -4.24
C LEU A 71 6.37 5.40 -2.80
N ARG A 72 5.28 6.04 -2.39
CA ARG A 72 4.58 5.76 -1.13
C ARG A 72 3.21 5.21 -1.43
N PHE A 73 2.85 4.17 -0.69
CA PHE A 73 1.54 3.55 -0.74
C PHE A 73 0.85 3.76 0.60
N GLU A 74 -0.34 4.36 0.57
CA GLU A 74 -1.25 4.32 1.70
C GLU A 74 -2.26 3.20 1.44
N THR A 75 -2.29 2.20 2.31
CA THR A 75 -3.07 0.98 2.11
C THR A 75 -3.82 0.57 3.35
N GLU A 76 -4.95 -0.10 3.15
CA GLU A 76 -5.73 -0.71 4.22
C GLU A 76 -5.99 -2.18 3.92
N TYR A 77 -5.60 -3.05 4.85
CA TYR A 77 -5.79 -4.49 4.75
C TYR A 77 -6.99 -4.96 5.56
N TYR A 78 -7.78 -5.84 4.97
CA TYR A 78 -9.00 -6.41 5.55
C TYR A 78 -9.04 -7.92 5.32
N GLU A 79 -9.68 -8.66 6.25
CA GLU A 79 -10.14 -10.02 6.00
C GLU A 79 -11.64 -10.12 6.36
N ASP A 80 -12.48 -10.54 5.41
CA ASP A 80 -13.90 -10.85 5.64
C ASP A 80 -14.20 -12.27 5.16
N LYS A 81 -14.84 -13.08 6.00
CA LYS A 81 -15.31 -14.45 5.69
C LYS A 81 -14.31 -15.26 4.84
N ASP A 82 -13.08 -15.35 5.33
CA ASP A 82 -11.97 -16.08 4.72
C ASP A 82 -11.41 -15.51 3.40
N LYS A 83 -11.76 -14.26 3.04
CA LYS A 83 -11.16 -13.54 1.91
C LYS A 83 -10.42 -12.30 2.39
N ALA A 84 -9.15 -12.21 2.02
CA ALA A 84 -8.35 -11.01 2.24
C ALA A 84 -8.59 -10.02 1.09
N TYR A 85 -8.60 -8.72 1.40
CA TYR A 85 -8.52 -7.69 0.39
C TYR A 85 -7.70 -6.49 0.87
N LEU A 86 -7.06 -5.82 -0.08
CA LEU A 86 -6.22 -4.67 0.14
C LEU A 86 -6.80 -3.48 -0.62
N CYS A 87 -7.10 -2.41 0.11
CA CYS A 87 -7.45 -1.13 -0.48
C CYS A 87 -6.17 -0.30 -0.67
N ILE A 88 -5.95 0.19 -1.89
CA ILE A 88 -4.89 1.14 -2.22
C ILE A 88 -5.52 2.53 -2.24
N GLU A 89 -5.32 3.28 -1.15
CA GLU A 89 -5.93 4.60 -0.96
C GLU A 89 -5.14 5.69 -1.70
N SER A 90 -3.80 5.62 -1.67
CA SER A 90 -2.94 6.51 -2.46
C SER A 90 -1.69 5.79 -2.99
N VAL A 91 -1.21 6.28 -4.13
CA VAL A 91 0.14 6.05 -4.63
C VAL A 91 0.73 7.41 -4.93
N ASP A 92 1.78 7.79 -4.20
CA ASP A 92 2.40 9.10 -4.31
C ASP A 92 3.86 8.96 -4.76
N GLU A 93 4.25 9.72 -5.78
CA GLU A 93 5.67 9.91 -6.11
C GLU A 93 6.29 10.88 -5.12
N LEU A 94 7.43 10.50 -4.56
CA LEU A 94 8.17 11.24 -3.57
C LEU A 94 9.56 11.59 -4.09
N THR A 95 10.00 12.79 -3.73
CA THR A 95 11.43 13.12 -3.69
C THR A 95 12.12 12.34 -2.58
N LEU A 96 13.46 12.23 -2.64
CA LEU A 96 14.25 11.58 -1.58
C LEU A 96 13.95 12.19 -0.19
N LYS A 97 13.82 13.51 -0.12
CA LYS A 97 13.52 14.22 1.14
C LYS A 97 12.15 13.82 1.69
N GLU A 98 11.12 13.81 0.84
CA GLU A 98 9.76 13.43 1.25
C GLU A 98 9.70 11.94 1.65
N PHE A 99 10.49 11.08 0.99
CA PHE A 99 10.64 9.69 1.39
C PHE A 99 11.24 9.57 2.80
N GLU A 100 12.35 10.25 3.08
CA GLU A 100 12.99 10.22 4.41
C GLU A 100 12.05 10.74 5.51
N GLU A 101 11.33 11.83 5.25
CA GLU A 101 10.32 12.39 6.16
C GLU A 101 9.17 11.40 6.38
N SER A 102 8.69 10.76 5.32
CA SER A 102 7.61 9.78 5.41
C SER A 102 8.03 8.52 6.19
N VAL A 103 9.25 8.01 5.98
CA VAL A 103 9.78 6.87 6.73
C VAL A 103 9.91 7.21 8.21
N ALA A 104 10.42 8.41 8.54
CA ALA A 104 10.52 8.86 9.91
C ALA A 104 9.14 8.94 10.60
N ALA A 105 8.15 9.49 9.89
CA ALA A 105 6.78 9.57 10.39
C ALA A 105 6.14 8.18 10.63
N THR A 106 6.34 7.23 9.71
CA THR A 106 5.81 5.86 9.86
C THR A 106 6.42 5.14 11.07
N ARG A 107 7.73 5.27 11.28
CA ARG A 107 8.42 4.67 12.44
C ARG A 107 7.92 5.27 13.76
N ALA A 108 7.79 6.58 13.84
CA ALA A 108 7.29 7.27 15.03
C ALA A 108 5.85 6.86 15.42
N LYS A 109 5.02 6.47 14.44
CA LYS A 109 3.69 5.90 14.70
C LYS A 109 3.74 4.46 15.20
N SER A 110 4.66 3.65 14.67
CA SER A 110 4.85 2.25 15.11
C SER A 110 5.32 2.16 16.56
N ASP A 111 6.19 3.08 17.00
CA ASP A 111 6.71 3.13 18.37
C ASP A 111 5.65 3.55 19.42
N ARG A 112 4.48 4.02 18.99
CA ARG A 112 3.37 4.42 19.88
C ARG A 112 2.42 3.28 20.24
N ILE A 113 2.60 2.09 19.65
CA ILE A 113 1.86 0.88 20.01
C ILE A 113 2.77 0.06 20.93
N SER A 114 2.87 0.47 22.20
CA SER A 114 3.46 -0.33 23.28
C SER A 114 2.66 -0.15 24.58
#